data_AF-A0A8T0DPC0-F1
#
_entry.id   AF-A0A8T0DPC0-F1
#
_cell.length_a   1.000
_cell.length_b   1.000
_cell.length_c   1.000
_cell.angle_alpha   90.00
_cell.angle_beta   90.00
_cell.angle_gamma   90.00
#
_symmetry.space_group_name_H-M   'P 1'
#
loop_
_entity.id
_entity.type
_entity.pdbx_description
1 polymer ?
#
loop_
_entity_poly.entity_id
_entity_poly.type
_entity_poly.pdbx_seq_one_letter_code
_entity_poly.pdbx_strand_id
1 'polypeptide(L)'
;MCSLLRQLIQLWFLFSQTSFVHTSPYGPKAINTYYPFDWYESRRDFGFPVTFINYDLPVLADWQIPDRSLKTWQYFNTGNYEVPRYVKENYWVPNAMKTICDPMATSKGFPYMLYAFTREDFVKDSTDSIRVEFTSNMQYIEEGYFVIMYYFMNICACLKKENTHLHCPNPCWNPKACTNVDKSNGICRQIRDPSKSEVISPRSRPKFKDVYSRDYTCECKSGYLYNRTLKKCLKQLTPCNQDDCLNGGICEKLPSDRRGPGGMTYMCHCPPAWKGLLCEEPRNPCKLFHGLCGLHQCYRNPKNRIKGYSCVCPPGTRSSSHESPQCVNINECNEVVTPCLNGGTCVDRDPSDTTALTQADQPVGYE
;
A
#
# COMPACT_ATOMS: atom_id res chain seq x y z
N MET A 1 29.37 -5.95 -30.44
CA MET A 1 28.72 -4.98 -31.37
C MET A 1 27.24 -4.71 -31.06
N CYS A 2 26.43 -5.69 -30.65
CA CYS A 2 24.99 -5.46 -30.39
C CYS A 2 24.67 -4.68 -29.08
N SER A 3 25.47 -4.82 -28.01
CA SER A 3 25.25 -4.05 -26.75
C SER A 3 25.72 -2.59 -26.84
N LEU A 4 26.83 -2.33 -27.53
CA LEU A 4 27.30 -0.97 -27.84
C LEU A 4 26.34 -0.22 -28.76
N LEU A 5 25.75 -0.90 -29.75
CA LEU A 5 24.71 -0.29 -30.59
C LEU A 5 23.44 0.02 -29.78
N ARG A 6 23.03 -0.84 -28.84
CA ARG A 6 21.91 -0.58 -27.92
C ARG A 6 22.18 0.54 -26.93
N GLN A 7 23.38 0.61 -26.34
CA GLN A 7 23.81 1.70 -25.48
C GLN A 7 23.91 3.01 -26.26
N LEU A 8 24.42 2.99 -27.50
CA LEU A 8 24.44 4.16 -28.38
C LEU A 8 23.02 4.58 -28.79
N ILE A 9 22.09 3.65 -29.04
CA ILE A 9 20.69 3.94 -29.31
C ILE A 9 20.01 4.54 -28.07
N GLN A 10 20.23 4.01 -26.87
CA GLN A 10 19.69 4.56 -25.62
C GLN A 10 20.32 5.91 -25.23
N LEU A 11 21.60 6.12 -25.52
CA LEU A 11 22.25 7.44 -25.41
C LEU A 11 21.71 8.40 -26.48
N TRP A 12 21.41 7.91 -27.69
CA TRP A 12 20.69 8.67 -28.71
C TRP A 12 19.27 9.02 -28.25
N PHE A 13 18.58 8.16 -27.49
CA PHE A 13 17.28 8.47 -26.87
C PHE A 13 17.37 9.57 -25.80
N LEU A 14 18.46 9.63 -25.03
CA LEU A 14 18.73 10.74 -24.10
C LEU A 14 19.06 12.06 -24.85
N PHE A 15 19.55 11.96 -26.09
CA PHE A 15 19.90 13.10 -26.95
C PHE A 15 18.80 13.53 -27.94
N SER A 16 17.91 12.63 -28.36
CA SER A 16 16.94 12.85 -29.45
C SER A 16 15.54 13.19 -28.94
N GLN A 17 15.41 13.82 -27.76
CA GLN A 17 14.19 14.53 -27.39
C GLN A 17 14.02 15.77 -28.30
N THR A 18 13.85 15.52 -29.60
CA THR A 18 13.19 16.46 -30.49
C THR A 18 11.74 16.48 -30.03
N SER A 19 11.40 17.60 -29.43
CA SER A 19 10.13 17.87 -28.78
C SER A 19 8.95 17.61 -29.70
N PHE A 20 8.41 16.40 -29.69
CA PHE A 20 6.99 16.22 -29.99
C PHE A 20 6.22 16.73 -28.78
N VAL A 21 6.04 18.04 -28.75
CA VAL A 21 5.03 18.71 -27.92
C VAL A 21 3.69 18.09 -28.31
N HIS A 22 3.22 17.08 -27.57
CA HIS A 22 1.78 16.94 -27.46
C HIS A 22 1.39 17.87 -26.34
N THR A 23 0.45 18.73 -26.62
CA THR A 23 -0.37 19.36 -25.60
C THR A 23 -1.10 18.22 -24.86
N SER A 24 -0.64 17.88 -23.66
CA SER A 24 -1.43 17.04 -22.77
C SER A 24 -2.47 17.93 -22.09
N PRO A 25 -3.77 17.60 -22.13
CA PRO A 25 -4.78 18.33 -21.35
C PRO A 25 -4.58 18.18 -19.83
N TYR A 26 -3.58 17.41 -19.39
CA TYR A 26 -3.30 17.09 -17.98
C TYR A 26 -2.01 17.70 -17.42
N GLY A 27 -1.28 18.53 -18.20
CA GLY A 27 -0.08 19.26 -17.74
C GLY A 27 1.18 19.06 -18.59
N PRO A 28 2.32 19.69 -18.23
CA PRO A 28 3.60 19.51 -18.90
C PRO A 28 4.07 18.04 -18.82
N LYS A 29 4.63 17.54 -19.92
CA LYS A 29 5.07 16.14 -20.07
C LYS A 29 6.32 15.80 -19.23
N ALA A 30 7.23 16.76 -19.14
CA ALA A 30 8.50 16.61 -18.45
C ALA A 30 9.03 17.97 -18.01
N ILE A 31 9.99 17.95 -17.09
CA ILE A 31 10.75 19.14 -16.68
C ILE A 31 12.18 18.98 -17.18
N ASN A 32 12.67 19.98 -17.90
CA ASN A 32 14.06 20.01 -18.31
C ASN A 32 14.95 20.20 -17.08
N THR A 33 15.94 19.34 -16.94
CA THR A 33 16.92 19.40 -15.85
C THR A 33 18.30 19.08 -16.40
N TYR A 34 19.31 19.28 -15.57
CA TYR A 34 20.70 19.17 -15.98
C TYR A 34 21.49 18.24 -15.07
N TYR A 35 22.57 17.70 -15.60
CA TYR A 35 23.55 16.92 -14.88
C TYR A 35 24.88 17.69 -14.93
N PRO A 36 25.34 18.27 -13.81
CA PRO A 36 26.58 19.03 -13.73
C PRO A 36 27.79 18.31 -14.35
N PHE A 37 28.68 19.08 -14.98
CA PHE A 37 29.85 18.54 -15.67
C PHE A 37 30.90 17.98 -14.69
N ASP A 38 31.04 18.64 -13.53
CA ASP A 38 31.99 18.36 -12.46
C ASP A 38 31.73 17.05 -11.70
N TRP A 39 30.61 16.37 -11.94
CA TRP A 39 30.30 15.06 -11.35
C TRP A 39 30.93 13.88 -12.11
N TYR A 40 32.24 13.99 -12.35
CA TYR A 40 33.00 13.03 -13.18
C TYR A 40 32.97 11.60 -12.64
N GLU A 41 33.06 11.41 -11.31
CA GLU A 41 33.03 10.06 -10.72
C GLU A 41 31.69 9.37 -10.97
N SER A 42 30.59 10.06 -10.69
CA SER A 42 29.25 9.48 -10.88
C SER A 42 28.97 9.24 -12.36
N ARG A 43 29.44 10.09 -13.30
CA ARG A 43 29.35 9.80 -14.74
C ARG A 43 30.04 8.50 -15.12
N ARG A 44 31.27 8.30 -14.64
CA ARG A 44 32.05 7.08 -14.89
C ARG A 44 31.34 5.85 -14.34
N ASP A 45 30.89 5.92 -13.09
CA ASP A 45 30.26 4.79 -12.39
C ASP A 45 28.94 4.35 -13.07
N PHE A 46 28.25 5.30 -13.70
CA PHE A 46 26.97 5.08 -14.40
C PHE A 46 27.13 4.80 -15.89
N GLY A 47 28.32 5.02 -16.46
CA GLY A 47 28.56 4.95 -17.90
C GLY A 47 27.93 6.10 -18.69
N PHE A 48 27.63 7.24 -18.05
CA PHE A 48 27.13 8.41 -18.76
C PHE A 48 28.23 9.09 -19.57
N PRO A 49 28.00 9.42 -20.86
CA PRO A 49 28.96 10.20 -21.62
C PRO A 49 29.07 11.60 -21.03
N VAL A 50 30.23 12.22 -21.24
CA VAL A 50 30.51 13.62 -20.84
C VAL A 50 29.49 14.59 -21.43
N THR A 51 28.90 14.23 -22.58
CA THR A 51 27.89 15.03 -23.27
C THR A 51 26.51 14.99 -22.58
N PHE A 52 26.26 14.05 -21.65
CA PHE A 52 24.98 13.97 -20.90
C PHE A 52 24.87 15.14 -19.92
N ILE A 53 24.41 16.29 -20.40
CA ILE A 53 24.38 17.54 -19.63
C ILE A 53 22.93 17.95 -19.33
N ASN A 54 22.00 17.70 -20.25
CA ASN A 54 20.59 18.00 -20.06
C ASN A 54 19.77 16.73 -20.30
N TYR A 55 18.70 16.57 -19.52
CA TYR A 55 17.74 15.50 -19.71
C TYR A 55 16.36 15.96 -19.25
N ASP A 56 15.33 15.36 -19.84
CA ASP A 56 13.97 15.63 -19.43
C ASP A 56 13.55 14.62 -18.36
N LEU A 57 13.12 15.14 -17.22
CA LEU A 57 12.56 14.36 -16.12
C LEU A 57 11.05 14.16 -16.38
N PRO A 58 10.59 12.92 -16.65
CA PRO A 58 9.17 12.65 -16.77
C PRO A 58 8.45 12.93 -15.45
N VAL A 59 7.29 13.57 -15.52
CA VAL A 59 6.46 13.85 -14.33
C VAL A 59 5.38 12.80 -14.14
N LEU A 60 4.97 12.56 -12.89
CA LEU A 60 3.90 11.58 -12.60
C LEU A 60 2.54 11.97 -13.21
N ALA A 61 2.34 13.24 -13.53
CA ALA A 61 1.13 13.72 -14.22
C ALA A 61 1.03 13.27 -15.68
N ASP A 62 2.13 12.86 -16.32
CA ASP A 62 2.09 12.41 -17.71
C ASP A 62 1.79 10.91 -17.82
N TRP A 63 0.50 10.60 -17.98
CA TRP A 63 -0.01 9.24 -18.20
C TRP A 63 0.01 8.79 -19.66
N GLN A 64 0.33 9.70 -20.59
CA GLN A 64 0.29 9.43 -22.02
C GLN A 64 1.67 9.18 -22.64
N ILE A 65 2.73 9.15 -21.82
CA ILE A 65 4.07 8.78 -22.25
C ILE A 65 4.01 7.45 -23.01
N PRO A 66 4.50 7.33 -24.26
CA PRO A 66 4.44 6.09 -25.02
C PRO A 66 5.55 5.10 -24.63
N ASP A 67 6.72 5.61 -24.26
CA ASP A 67 7.89 4.82 -23.88
C ASP A 67 7.69 4.14 -22.51
N ARG A 68 7.91 2.83 -22.46
CA ARG A 68 7.78 2.02 -21.25
C ARG A 68 8.80 2.40 -20.17
N SER A 69 10.01 2.78 -20.57
CA SER A 69 11.12 3.13 -19.66
C SER A 69 10.87 4.41 -18.86
N LEU A 70 9.97 5.27 -19.35
CA LEU A 70 9.62 6.56 -18.75
C LEU A 70 8.26 6.52 -18.02
N LYS A 71 7.47 5.45 -18.20
CA LYS A 71 6.20 5.23 -17.51
C LYS A 71 6.43 4.72 -16.09
N THR A 72 6.97 5.58 -15.23
CA THR A 72 7.14 5.30 -13.80
C THR A 72 5.86 4.80 -13.14
N TRP A 73 4.69 5.18 -13.68
CA TRP A 73 3.40 4.76 -13.17
C TRP A 73 3.03 3.30 -13.45
N GLN A 74 3.65 2.65 -14.44
CA GLN A 74 3.32 1.26 -14.80
C GLN A 74 3.73 0.22 -13.76
N TYR A 75 4.66 0.56 -12.86
CA TYR A 75 5.01 -0.28 -11.71
C TYR A 75 4.15 -0.01 -10.45
N PHE A 76 3.30 1.02 -10.47
CA PHE A 76 2.11 1.00 -9.61
C PHE A 76 1.19 -0.05 -10.22
N ASN A 77 1.41 -1.30 -9.81
CA ASN A 77 0.71 -2.45 -10.36
C ASN A 77 -0.80 -2.17 -10.26
N THR A 78 -1.46 -2.09 -11.41
CA THR A 78 -2.90 -1.80 -11.60
C THR A 78 -3.29 -0.31 -11.57
N GLY A 79 -4.02 0.13 -12.60
CA GLY A 79 -4.50 1.52 -12.80
C GLY A 79 -5.46 2.08 -11.73
N ASN A 80 -5.50 1.48 -10.55
CA ASN A 80 -6.29 1.85 -9.38
C ASN A 80 -5.54 2.72 -8.37
N TYR A 81 -4.32 3.15 -8.69
CA TYR A 81 -3.47 3.95 -7.81
C TYR A 81 -3.16 3.19 -6.50
N GLU A 82 -2.37 2.13 -6.64
CA GLU A 82 -1.86 1.39 -5.49
C GLU A 82 -0.52 1.94 -5.04
N VAL A 83 -0.23 1.82 -3.73
CA VAL A 83 1.12 2.02 -3.21
C VAL A 83 2.06 1.08 -3.96
N PRO A 84 3.17 1.59 -4.54
CA PRO A 84 4.07 0.77 -5.33
C PRO A 84 4.71 -0.30 -4.47
N ARG A 85 4.95 -1.47 -5.06
CA ARG A 85 5.57 -2.63 -4.38
C ARG A 85 6.82 -2.24 -3.60
N TYR A 86 7.67 -1.40 -4.21
CA TYR A 86 8.88 -0.86 -3.62
C TYR A 86 8.67 -0.22 -2.24
N VAL A 87 7.57 0.51 -2.06
CA VAL A 87 7.25 1.20 -0.80
C VAL A 87 6.49 0.30 0.17
N LYS A 88 5.71 -0.67 -0.34
CA LYS A 88 4.99 -1.65 0.47
C LYS A 88 5.94 -2.60 1.20
N GLU A 89 7.02 -2.99 0.53
CA GLU A 89 7.99 -3.96 1.03
C GLU A 89 9.17 -3.27 1.74
N ASN A 90 10.16 -4.07 2.17
CA ASN A 90 11.32 -3.61 2.94
C ASN A 90 12.51 -3.23 2.05
N TYR A 91 12.26 -2.82 0.81
CA TYR A 91 13.30 -2.37 -0.11
C TYR A 91 14.09 -1.19 0.46
N TRP A 92 15.37 -1.11 0.08
CA TRP A 92 16.25 -0.04 0.48
C TRP A 92 15.72 1.32 -0.01
N VAL A 93 15.64 2.32 0.85
CA VAL A 93 15.27 3.69 0.45
C VAL A 93 16.50 4.57 0.62
N PRO A 94 16.89 5.35 -0.41
CA PRO A 94 18.03 6.27 -0.34
C PRO A 94 17.93 7.23 0.85
N ASN A 95 19.04 7.42 1.56
CA ASN A 95 19.17 8.40 2.62
C ASN A 95 19.01 9.83 2.09
N ALA A 96 19.36 10.07 0.82
CA ALA A 96 19.05 11.28 0.07
C ALA A 96 17.57 11.68 0.17
N MET A 97 16.64 10.72 0.26
CA MET A 97 15.22 11.04 0.48
C MET A 97 14.96 11.73 1.82
N LYS A 98 15.78 11.47 2.84
CA LYS A 98 15.68 12.13 4.15
C LYS A 98 16.32 13.52 4.12
N THR A 99 17.48 13.65 3.49
CA THR A 99 18.31 14.87 3.57
C THR A 99 18.05 15.90 2.49
N ILE A 100 17.60 15.47 1.30
CA ILE A 100 17.34 16.34 0.13
C ILE A 100 15.85 16.62 -0.02
N CYS A 101 15.00 15.64 0.25
CA CYS A 101 13.55 15.73 0.04
C CYS A 101 12.81 16.24 1.27
N ASP A 102 13.36 17.28 1.89
CA ASP A 102 12.77 18.02 2.98
C ASP A 102 12.30 19.39 2.46
N PRO A 103 11.10 19.87 2.82
CA PRO A 103 10.63 21.21 2.41
C PRO A 103 11.61 22.34 2.77
N MET A 104 12.43 22.18 3.81
CA MET A 104 13.42 23.18 4.23
C MET A 104 14.75 23.07 3.47
N ALA A 105 14.95 22.01 2.67
CA ALA A 105 16.16 21.84 1.87
C ALA A 105 16.09 22.68 0.58
N THR A 106 16.46 23.95 0.67
CA THR A 106 16.32 24.95 -0.42
C THR A 106 17.46 24.92 -1.45
N SER A 107 18.63 24.37 -1.12
CA SER A 107 19.83 24.43 -1.99
C SER A 107 20.06 23.21 -2.89
N LYS A 108 19.24 22.16 -2.77
CA LYS A 108 19.43 20.88 -3.47
C LYS A 108 18.20 20.53 -4.32
N GLY A 109 18.36 20.65 -5.64
CA GLY A 109 17.34 20.33 -6.65
C GLY A 109 17.46 18.90 -7.21
N PHE A 110 16.73 18.62 -8.30
CA PHE A 110 16.75 17.33 -9.01
C PHE A 110 18.14 16.78 -9.32
N PRO A 111 19.12 17.58 -9.78
CA PRO A 111 20.45 17.04 -10.08
C PRO A 111 21.10 16.43 -8.84
N TYR A 112 21.00 17.10 -7.69
CA TYR A 112 21.62 16.62 -6.45
C TYR A 112 20.95 15.36 -5.94
N MET A 113 19.63 15.26 -6.09
CA MET A 113 18.91 14.03 -5.76
C MET A 113 19.38 12.88 -6.64
N LEU A 114 19.53 13.12 -7.95
CA LEU A 114 20.05 12.12 -8.89
C LEU A 114 21.47 11.70 -8.49
N TYR A 115 22.39 12.63 -8.26
CA TYR A 115 23.75 12.33 -7.83
C TYR A 115 23.82 11.55 -6.51
N ALA A 116 23.07 11.98 -5.49
CA ALA A 116 23.08 11.32 -4.19
C ALA A 116 22.47 9.91 -4.29
N PHE A 117 21.36 9.76 -5.01
CA PHE A 117 20.74 8.47 -5.28
C PHE A 117 21.72 7.49 -5.94
N THR A 118 22.35 7.96 -7.02
CA THR A 118 23.26 7.18 -7.85
C THR A 118 24.50 6.76 -7.08
N ARG A 119 25.10 7.66 -6.31
CA ARG A 119 26.25 7.35 -5.46
C ARG A 119 25.92 6.42 -4.30
N GLU A 120 24.76 6.60 -3.67
CA GLU A 120 24.34 5.72 -2.58
C GLU A 120 24.07 4.30 -3.08
N ASP A 121 23.42 4.11 -4.23
CA ASP A 121 23.17 2.78 -4.78
C ASP A 121 24.46 2.10 -5.25
N PHE A 122 25.42 2.85 -5.80
CA PHE A 122 26.70 2.32 -6.27
C PHE A 122 27.50 1.60 -5.18
N VAL A 123 27.46 2.14 -3.96
CA VAL A 123 28.19 1.58 -2.80
C VAL A 123 27.37 0.54 -2.02
N LYS A 124 26.18 0.16 -2.50
CA LYS A 124 25.35 -0.86 -1.84
C LYS A 124 25.79 -2.27 -2.20
N ASP A 125 25.65 -3.17 -1.23
CA ASP A 125 25.79 -4.60 -1.44
C ASP A 125 24.77 -5.10 -2.48
N SER A 126 25.13 -6.17 -3.19
CA SER A 126 24.36 -6.70 -4.31
C SER A 126 22.94 -7.14 -3.94
N THR A 127 22.65 -7.44 -2.68
CA THR A 127 21.32 -7.84 -2.21
C THR A 127 20.35 -6.65 -2.00
N ASP A 128 20.88 -5.43 -1.85
CA ASP A 128 20.08 -4.23 -1.56
C ASP A 128 20.07 -3.23 -2.73
N SER A 129 20.96 -3.40 -3.71
CA SER A 129 21.10 -2.50 -4.86
C SER A 129 19.91 -2.61 -5.80
N ILE A 130 19.33 -1.46 -6.16
CA ILE A 130 18.24 -1.34 -7.15
C ILE A 130 18.68 -1.85 -8.50
N ARG A 131 19.97 -1.66 -8.84
CA ARG A 131 20.57 -2.20 -10.06
C ARG A 131 20.44 -3.71 -10.13
N VAL A 132 20.63 -4.43 -9.03
CA VAL A 132 20.51 -5.89 -9.02
C VAL A 132 19.04 -6.33 -9.03
N GLU A 133 18.19 -5.66 -8.28
CA GLU A 133 16.80 -6.06 -8.10
C GLU A 133 15.90 -5.73 -9.31
N PHE A 134 16.16 -4.61 -10.01
CA PHE A 134 15.26 -4.08 -11.03
C PHE A 134 15.83 -4.10 -12.46
N THR A 135 17.04 -4.61 -12.68
CA THR A 135 17.67 -4.63 -14.01
C THR A 135 18.13 -6.03 -14.38
N SER A 136 18.12 -6.36 -15.67
CA SER A 136 18.41 -7.72 -16.14
C SER A 136 19.90 -7.99 -16.24
N ASN A 137 20.71 -6.99 -16.63
CA ASN A 137 22.17 -7.16 -16.73
C ASN A 137 22.92 -6.46 -15.60
N MET A 138 22.22 -6.06 -14.52
CA MET A 138 22.81 -5.30 -13.42
C MET A 138 23.51 -4.03 -13.91
N GLN A 139 22.93 -3.35 -14.90
CA GLN A 139 23.45 -2.10 -15.46
C GLN A 139 22.56 -0.92 -15.07
N TYR A 140 23.18 0.22 -14.84
CA TYR A 140 22.48 1.46 -14.51
C TYR A 140 21.69 2.07 -15.67
N ILE A 141 22.18 1.88 -16.89
CA ILE A 141 21.52 2.35 -18.10
C ILE A 141 20.52 1.28 -18.59
N GLU A 142 19.57 0.94 -17.72
CA GLU A 142 18.47 0.02 -18.05
C GLU A 142 17.14 0.60 -17.60
N GLU A 143 16.06 0.15 -18.25
CA GLU A 143 14.71 0.67 -18.04
C GLU A 143 14.29 0.63 -16.57
N GLY A 144 14.54 -0.48 -15.87
CA GLY A 144 14.10 -0.63 -14.49
C GLY A 144 14.78 0.31 -13.50
N TYR A 145 16.06 0.64 -13.71
CA TYR A 145 16.77 1.59 -12.84
C TYR A 145 16.23 3.01 -13.02
N PHE A 146 16.09 3.46 -14.26
CA PHE A 146 15.55 4.79 -14.56
C PHE A 146 14.12 4.98 -14.05
N VAL A 147 13.28 3.94 -14.15
CA VAL A 147 11.92 4.00 -13.60
C VAL A 147 11.93 4.26 -12.09
N ILE A 148 12.71 3.51 -11.31
CA ILE A 148 12.78 3.71 -9.86
C ILE A 148 13.42 5.05 -9.51
N MET A 149 14.45 5.46 -10.25
CA MET A 149 15.12 6.75 -10.09
C MET A 149 14.17 7.93 -10.33
N TYR A 150 13.47 7.96 -11.48
CA TYR A 150 12.49 9.01 -11.80
C TYR A 150 11.32 9.02 -10.82
N TYR A 151 10.91 7.85 -10.35
CA TYR A 151 9.94 7.73 -9.28
C TYR A 151 10.43 8.48 -8.02
N PHE A 152 11.64 8.19 -7.53
CA PHE A 152 12.18 8.88 -6.35
C PHE A 152 12.31 10.39 -6.54
N MET A 153 12.73 10.83 -7.73
CA MET A 153 12.81 12.26 -8.05
C MET A 153 11.45 12.95 -7.96
N ASN A 154 10.39 12.34 -8.53
CA ASN A 154 9.03 12.88 -8.42
C ASN A 154 8.55 12.91 -6.96
N ILE A 155 8.72 11.81 -6.22
CA ILE A 155 8.31 11.78 -4.82
C ILE A 155 9.10 12.80 -3.99
N CYS A 156 10.37 13.01 -4.32
CA CYS A 156 11.20 14.03 -3.69
C CYS A 156 10.59 15.42 -3.85
N ALA A 157 10.28 15.84 -5.08
CA ALA A 157 9.64 17.13 -5.35
C ALA A 157 8.27 17.25 -4.66
N CYS A 158 7.47 16.16 -4.67
CA CYS A 158 6.22 16.13 -3.93
C CYS A 158 6.40 16.37 -2.42
N LEU A 159 7.41 15.74 -1.81
CA LEU A 159 7.74 15.90 -0.39
C LEU A 159 8.23 17.33 -0.09
N LYS A 160 9.03 17.92 -0.99
CA LYS A 160 9.49 19.31 -0.92
C LYS A 160 8.39 20.35 -1.15
N LYS A 161 7.18 19.92 -1.54
CA LYS A 161 6.05 20.79 -1.92
C LYS A 161 6.29 21.60 -3.20
N GLU A 162 7.21 21.16 -4.05
CA GLU A 162 7.52 21.78 -5.33
C GLU A 162 6.63 21.19 -6.42
N ASN A 163 5.92 22.03 -7.18
CA ASN A 163 5.08 21.62 -8.32
C ASN A 163 4.25 20.35 -8.04
N THR A 164 3.57 20.32 -6.90
CA THR A 164 2.86 19.11 -6.42
C THR A 164 1.80 18.60 -7.40
N HIS A 165 1.24 19.47 -8.23
CA HIS A 165 0.32 19.13 -9.31
C HIS A 165 0.96 18.37 -10.50
N LEU A 166 2.28 18.20 -10.51
CA LEU A 166 3.03 17.40 -11.49
C LEU A 166 3.65 16.17 -10.86
N HIS A 167 4.16 16.32 -9.65
CA HIS A 167 5.04 15.33 -9.02
C HIS A 167 4.39 14.50 -7.93
N CYS A 168 3.30 14.97 -7.32
CA CYS A 168 2.65 14.18 -6.27
C CYS A 168 1.75 13.11 -6.88
N PRO A 169 1.92 11.84 -6.51
CA PRO A 169 1.00 10.77 -6.89
C PRO A 169 -0.48 11.21 -6.79
N ASN A 170 -1.20 11.07 -7.91
CA ASN A 170 -2.62 11.41 -7.99
C ASN A 170 -3.40 10.33 -8.78
N PRO A 171 -4.39 9.67 -8.15
CA PRO A 171 -5.20 8.65 -8.82
C PRO A 171 -5.97 9.17 -10.04
N CYS A 172 -6.35 10.45 -10.05
CA CYS A 172 -7.18 11.03 -11.10
C CYS A 172 -6.40 11.42 -12.36
N TRP A 173 -5.07 11.32 -12.38
CA TRP A 173 -4.30 11.57 -13.60
C TRP A 173 -4.41 10.43 -14.61
N ASN A 174 -4.77 9.22 -14.16
CA ASN A 174 -5.12 8.15 -15.09
C ASN A 174 -6.42 8.52 -15.81
N PRO A 175 -6.39 8.79 -17.13
CA PRO A 175 -7.59 9.18 -17.88
C PRO A 175 -8.63 8.05 -17.90
N LYS A 176 -8.22 6.81 -17.62
CA LYS A 176 -9.08 5.63 -17.54
C LYS A 176 -9.67 5.38 -16.15
N ALA A 177 -9.30 6.16 -15.13
CA ALA A 177 -9.73 5.93 -13.74
C ALA A 177 -11.25 5.90 -13.58
N CYS A 178 -11.95 6.86 -14.20
CA CYS A 178 -13.42 6.95 -14.13
C CYS A 178 -14.11 6.73 -15.48
N THR A 179 -13.41 6.87 -16.61
CA THR A 179 -14.03 6.70 -17.94
C THR A 179 -14.35 5.24 -18.26
N ASN A 180 -13.60 4.29 -17.69
CA ASN A 180 -13.87 2.85 -17.84
C ASN A 180 -14.86 2.32 -16.79
N VAL A 181 -15.34 3.16 -15.88
CA VAL A 181 -16.29 2.74 -14.85
C VAL A 181 -17.70 2.81 -15.43
N ASP A 182 -18.39 1.66 -15.51
CA ASP A 182 -19.78 1.63 -15.97
C ASP A 182 -20.64 2.58 -15.14
N LYS A 183 -21.52 3.31 -15.82
CA LYS A 183 -22.40 4.35 -15.26
C LYS A 183 -21.69 5.52 -14.57
N SER A 184 -20.38 5.71 -14.77
CA SER A 184 -19.71 6.97 -14.41
C SER A 184 -19.94 8.06 -15.45
N ASN A 185 -19.83 9.32 -15.03
CA ASN A 185 -19.75 10.49 -15.89
C ASN A 185 -18.31 10.79 -16.35
N GLY A 186 -17.34 9.96 -15.94
CA GLY A 186 -15.91 10.14 -16.25
C GLY A 186 -15.20 11.17 -15.36
N ILE A 187 -15.92 11.93 -14.54
CA ILE A 187 -15.34 12.93 -13.64
C ILE A 187 -14.73 12.22 -12.42
N CYS A 188 -13.44 12.46 -12.19
CA CYS A 188 -12.67 11.93 -11.06
C CYS A 188 -12.43 13.01 -10.00
N ARG A 189 -12.69 12.67 -8.74
CA ARG A 189 -12.40 13.52 -7.59
C ARG A 189 -11.44 12.80 -6.65
N GLN A 190 -10.29 13.43 -6.39
CA GLN A 190 -9.33 12.95 -5.43
C GLN A 190 -9.86 13.16 -4.00
N ILE A 191 -9.61 12.18 -3.13
CA ILE A 191 -9.93 12.22 -1.71
C ILE A 191 -8.74 11.76 -0.87
N ARG A 192 -8.76 12.07 0.42
CA ARG A 192 -7.77 11.57 1.39
C ARG A 192 -8.32 10.32 2.08
N ASP A 193 -7.52 9.27 2.12
CA ASP A 193 -7.80 8.03 2.84
C ASP A 193 -6.53 7.53 3.54
N PRO A 194 -6.37 7.79 4.85
CA PRO A 194 -5.20 7.36 5.62
C PRO A 194 -4.98 5.85 5.61
N SER A 195 -6.04 5.04 5.47
CA SER A 195 -5.93 3.58 5.49
C SER A 195 -5.11 3.04 4.31
N LYS A 196 -5.04 3.79 3.20
CA LYS A 196 -4.20 3.46 2.04
C LYS A 196 -2.71 3.44 2.36
N SER A 197 -2.28 4.14 3.41
CA SER A 197 -0.87 4.17 3.83
C SER A 197 -0.49 3.04 4.80
N GLU A 198 -1.46 2.27 5.30
CA GLU A 198 -1.20 1.20 6.27
C GLU A 198 -0.40 0.03 5.65
N VAL A 199 -0.55 -0.19 4.35
CA VAL A 199 0.18 -1.23 3.59
C VAL A 199 1.66 -0.90 3.38
N ILE A 200 2.09 0.35 3.64
CA ILE A 200 3.50 0.75 3.57
C ILE A 200 4.28 0.07 4.68
N SER A 201 5.48 -0.44 4.42
CA SER A 201 6.32 -1.07 5.44
C SER A 201 6.61 -0.10 6.61
N PRO A 202 6.73 -0.58 7.86
CA PRO A 202 7.00 0.29 9.02
C PRO A 202 8.23 1.18 8.86
N ARG A 203 9.27 0.70 8.17
CA ARG A 203 10.51 1.44 7.88
C ARG A 203 10.27 2.66 6.98
N SER A 204 9.41 2.54 5.98
CA SER A 204 9.16 3.55 4.95
C SER A 204 7.96 4.45 5.28
N ARG A 205 7.03 3.98 6.13
CA ARG A 205 5.77 4.65 6.45
C ARG A 205 5.93 6.09 6.96
N PRO A 206 6.86 6.43 7.87
CA PRO A 206 7.00 7.81 8.36
C PRO A 206 7.23 8.84 7.25
N LYS A 207 7.93 8.47 6.17
CA LYS A 207 8.28 9.36 5.07
C LYS A 207 7.20 9.41 3.98
N PHE A 208 6.54 8.29 3.71
CA PHE A 208 5.65 8.16 2.54
C PHE A 208 4.15 8.15 2.88
N LYS A 209 3.75 8.07 4.16
CA LYS A 209 2.34 7.96 4.56
C LYS A 209 1.46 9.05 3.97
N ASP A 210 1.91 10.30 4.00
CA ASP A 210 1.09 11.43 3.56
C ASP A 210 0.98 11.49 2.05
N VAL A 211 2.05 11.12 1.34
CA VAL A 211 2.08 11.02 -0.13
C VAL A 211 1.06 9.99 -0.62
N TYR A 212 0.97 8.85 0.04
CA TYR A 212 0.11 7.72 -0.34
C TYR A 212 -1.19 7.60 0.46
N SER A 213 -1.55 8.62 1.24
CA SER A 213 -2.86 8.70 1.93
C SER A 213 -3.99 9.17 1.00
N ARG A 214 -3.93 8.82 -0.29
CA ARG A 214 -4.84 9.32 -1.34
C ARG A 214 -5.65 8.20 -1.93
N ASP A 215 -6.89 8.52 -2.27
CA ASP A 215 -7.81 7.67 -2.99
C ASP A 215 -8.63 8.56 -3.95
N TYR A 216 -9.58 7.97 -4.68
CA TYR A 216 -10.46 8.73 -5.57
C TYR A 216 -11.90 8.22 -5.55
N THR A 217 -12.79 9.11 -5.95
CA THR A 217 -14.19 8.84 -6.22
C THR A 217 -14.52 9.25 -7.65
N CYS A 218 -15.41 8.50 -8.31
CA CYS A 218 -15.95 8.91 -9.60
C CYS A 218 -17.36 9.48 -9.42
N GLU A 219 -17.70 10.49 -10.19
CA GLU A 219 -19.09 10.92 -10.28
C GLU A 219 -19.88 9.89 -11.10
N CYS A 220 -21.03 9.49 -10.57
CA CYS A 220 -21.92 8.53 -11.20
C CYS A 220 -23.12 9.23 -11.85
N LYS A 221 -23.71 8.56 -12.85
CA LYS A 221 -24.98 8.97 -13.45
C LYS A 221 -26.10 8.99 -12.40
N SER A 222 -27.15 9.75 -12.66
CA SER A 222 -28.31 9.82 -11.76
C SER A 222 -28.86 8.42 -11.42
N GLY A 223 -29.14 8.18 -10.14
CA GLY A 223 -29.58 6.88 -9.62
C GLY A 223 -28.45 5.87 -9.37
N TYR A 224 -27.18 6.28 -9.43
CA TYR A 224 -26.02 5.44 -9.11
C TYR A 224 -25.10 6.13 -8.11
N LEU A 225 -24.44 5.32 -7.27
CA LEU A 225 -23.52 5.80 -6.24
C LEU A 225 -22.18 5.08 -6.35
N TYR A 226 -21.10 5.82 -6.14
CA TYR A 226 -19.76 5.28 -6.29
C TYR A 226 -19.36 4.45 -5.08
N ASN A 227 -19.17 3.15 -5.29
CA ASN A 227 -18.56 2.27 -4.30
C ASN A 227 -17.02 2.35 -4.42
N ARG A 228 -16.40 2.88 -3.37
CA ARG A 228 -14.95 3.13 -3.30
C ARG A 228 -14.12 1.85 -3.25
N THR A 229 -14.67 0.77 -2.72
CA THR A 229 -14.01 -0.52 -2.62
C THR A 229 -13.95 -1.20 -3.97
N LEU A 230 -15.12 -1.34 -4.59
CA LEU A 230 -15.32 -2.05 -5.84
C LEU A 230 -14.88 -1.22 -7.05
N LYS A 231 -14.63 0.09 -6.85
CA LYS A 231 -14.32 1.07 -7.90
C LYS A 231 -15.38 1.07 -9.01
N LYS A 232 -16.66 1.01 -8.60
CA LYS A 232 -17.81 0.92 -9.50
C LYS A 232 -18.95 1.84 -9.08
N CYS A 233 -19.68 2.37 -10.04
CA CYS A 233 -20.98 2.99 -9.78
C CYS A 233 -22.03 1.89 -9.62
N LEU A 234 -22.58 1.76 -8.42
CA LEU A 234 -23.63 0.80 -8.10
C LEU A 234 -24.99 1.47 -8.19
N LYS A 235 -26.00 0.74 -8.66
CA LYS A 235 -27.36 1.25 -8.72
C LYS A 235 -27.82 1.58 -7.30
N GLN A 236 -28.37 2.77 -7.11
CA GLN A 236 -29.03 3.13 -5.87
C GLN A 236 -30.33 2.32 -5.80
N LEU A 237 -30.39 1.36 -4.89
CA LEU A 237 -31.54 0.47 -4.74
C LEU A 237 -32.64 1.14 -3.89
N THR A 238 -33.85 1.04 -4.40
CA THR A 238 -35.11 1.37 -3.71
C THR A 238 -36.16 0.34 -4.14
N PRO A 239 -36.80 -0.42 -3.21
CA PRO A 239 -36.49 -0.56 -1.77
C PRO A 239 -35.24 -1.44 -1.52
N CYS A 240 -34.76 -1.47 -0.27
CA CYS A 240 -33.66 -2.34 0.12
C CYS A 240 -34.13 -3.78 0.34
N ASN A 241 -33.39 -4.74 -0.21
CA ASN A 241 -33.55 -6.17 0.02
C ASN A 241 -32.39 -6.70 0.88
N GLN A 242 -32.64 -7.79 1.62
CA GLN A 242 -31.63 -8.37 2.52
C GLN A 242 -30.37 -8.84 1.76
N ASP A 243 -30.51 -9.20 0.47
CA ASP A 243 -29.41 -9.64 -0.39
C ASP A 243 -28.52 -8.48 -0.88
N ASP A 244 -28.94 -7.22 -0.69
CA ASP A 244 -28.18 -6.05 -1.13
C ASP A 244 -26.94 -5.79 -0.25
N CYS A 245 -26.98 -6.24 1.01
CA CYS A 245 -25.87 -6.16 1.95
C CYS A 245 -25.08 -7.48 1.96
N LEU A 246 -23.81 -7.43 1.56
CA LEU A 246 -22.97 -8.61 1.45
C LEU A 246 -22.55 -9.16 2.82
N ASN A 247 -22.03 -10.38 2.81
CA ASN A 247 -21.38 -11.02 3.97
C ASN A 247 -22.26 -11.13 5.23
N GLY A 248 -23.59 -11.14 5.06
CA GLY A 248 -24.56 -11.22 6.16
C GLY A 248 -24.83 -9.86 6.84
N GLY A 249 -24.63 -8.75 6.12
CA GLY A 249 -25.08 -7.44 6.57
C GLY A 249 -26.61 -7.36 6.65
N ILE A 250 -27.10 -6.55 7.59
CA ILE A 250 -28.53 -6.29 7.75
C ILE A 250 -28.85 -4.98 7.06
N CYS A 251 -29.84 -4.97 6.17
CA CYS A 251 -30.24 -3.73 5.53
C CYS A 251 -31.28 -2.97 6.36
N GLU A 252 -31.02 -1.69 6.60
CA GLU A 252 -31.98 -0.74 7.17
C GLU A 252 -32.40 0.28 6.12
N LYS A 253 -33.71 0.36 5.84
CA LYS A 253 -34.29 1.42 5.02
C LYS A 253 -34.23 2.74 5.77
N LEU A 254 -33.71 3.79 5.12
CA LEU A 254 -33.65 5.11 5.72
C LEU A 254 -34.90 5.94 5.36
N PRO A 255 -35.35 6.82 6.28
CA PRO A 255 -36.34 7.85 5.98
C PRO A 255 -35.95 8.73 4.80
N SER A 256 -36.92 9.29 4.08
CA SER A 256 -36.70 10.07 2.85
C SER A 256 -35.80 11.30 3.03
N ASP A 257 -35.80 11.90 4.22
CA ASP A 257 -35.00 13.04 4.67
C ASP A 257 -33.57 12.67 5.09
N ARG A 258 -33.31 11.38 5.31
CA ARG A 258 -31.98 10.86 5.64
C ARG A 258 -31.32 10.20 4.44
N ARG A 259 -29.99 10.30 4.40
CA ARG A 259 -29.14 9.63 3.43
C ARG A 259 -28.06 8.87 4.17
N GLY A 260 -27.88 7.62 3.78
CA GLY A 260 -26.83 6.75 4.29
C GLY A 260 -25.46 7.15 3.72
N PRO A 261 -24.41 6.41 4.08
CA PRO A 261 -23.08 6.59 3.52
C PRO A 261 -23.14 6.62 1.98
N GLY A 262 -22.40 7.54 1.36
CA GLY A 262 -22.37 7.67 -0.08
C GLY A 262 -23.68 8.16 -0.73
N GLY A 263 -24.68 8.62 0.03
CA GLY A 263 -25.94 9.15 -0.52
C GLY A 263 -27.04 8.11 -0.72
N MET A 264 -26.90 6.90 -0.16
CA MET A 264 -27.90 5.84 -0.28
C MET A 264 -29.21 6.15 0.47
N THR A 265 -30.32 5.57 0.01
CA THR A 265 -31.63 5.58 0.67
C THR A 265 -31.80 4.48 1.72
N TYR A 266 -30.74 3.71 1.95
CA TYR A 266 -30.66 2.66 2.95
C TYR A 266 -29.24 2.65 3.55
N MET A 267 -29.02 1.91 4.62
CA MET A 267 -27.69 1.58 5.11
C MET A 267 -27.54 0.08 5.39
N CYS A 268 -26.34 -0.44 5.18
CA CYS A 268 -25.98 -1.79 5.58
C CYS A 268 -25.28 -1.78 6.94
N HIS A 269 -25.84 -2.51 7.90
CA HIS A 269 -25.20 -2.81 9.17
C HIS A 269 -24.29 -4.02 9.02
N CYS A 270 -22.99 -3.75 8.91
CA CYS A 270 -22.00 -4.79 8.64
C CYS A 270 -21.65 -5.60 9.89
N PRO A 271 -21.51 -6.94 9.79
CA PRO A 271 -20.97 -7.73 10.88
C PRO A 271 -19.53 -7.28 11.21
N PRO A 272 -19.03 -7.48 12.44
CA PRO A 272 -17.78 -6.88 12.92
C PRO A 272 -16.51 -7.26 12.13
N ALA A 273 -16.53 -8.38 11.42
CA ALA A 273 -15.45 -8.81 10.52
C ALA A 273 -15.52 -8.17 9.12
N TRP A 274 -16.49 -7.30 8.86
CA TRP A 274 -16.76 -6.68 7.56
C TRP A 274 -16.97 -5.17 7.70
N LYS A 275 -16.79 -4.44 6.60
CA LYS A 275 -17.01 -3.00 6.45
C LYS A 275 -17.27 -2.69 4.98
N GLY A 276 -17.42 -1.42 4.64
CA GLY A 276 -17.72 -0.98 3.27
C GLY A 276 -19.18 -0.60 3.12
N LEU A 277 -19.53 -0.06 1.95
CA LEU A 277 -20.88 0.47 1.68
C LEU A 277 -21.94 -0.63 1.73
N LEU A 278 -21.58 -1.82 1.25
CA LEU A 278 -22.39 -3.03 1.17
C LEU A 278 -21.76 -4.17 1.97
N CYS A 279 -20.92 -3.87 2.96
CA CYS A 279 -20.21 -4.88 3.76
C CYS A 279 -19.26 -5.80 2.96
N GLU A 280 -18.76 -5.31 1.83
CA GLU A 280 -17.89 -6.00 0.88
C GLU A 280 -16.43 -6.07 1.33
N GLU A 281 -15.98 -5.17 2.20
CA GLU A 281 -14.59 -5.08 2.64
C GLU A 281 -14.33 -5.91 3.90
N PRO A 282 -13.21 -6.64 3.98
CA PRO A 282 -12.80 -7.26 5.22
C PRO A 282 -12.40 -6.21 6.26
N ARG A 283 -12.90 -6.38 7.49
CA ARG A 283 -12.46 -5.66 8.69
C ARG A 283 -11.76 -6.64 9.62
N ASN A 284 -10.60 -6.27 10.15
CA ASN A 284 -9.87 -7.07 11.14
C ASN A 284 -9.91 -6.36 12.51
N PRO A 285 -10.77 -6.79 13.45
CA PRO A 285 -10.84 -6.21 14.78
C PRO A 285 -9.50 -6.22 15.52
N CYS A 286 -8.68 -7.27 15.35
CA CYS A 286 -7.37 -7.41 15.99
C CYS A 286 -6.35 -6.33 15.61
N LYS A 287 -6.54 -5.67 14.46
CA LYS A 287 -5.69 -4.54 14.03
C LYS A 287 -6.20 -3.19 14.53
N LEU A 288 -7.47 -3.12 14.91
CA LEU A 288 -8.14 -1.88 15.31
C LEU A 288 -8.16 -1.68 16.82
N PHE A 289 -8.22 -2.79 17.56
CA PHE A 289 -8.31 -2.78 19.02
C PHE A 289 -7.21 -3.66 19.62
N HIS A 290 -6.44 -3.09 20.54
CA HIS A 290 -5.43 -3.81 21.30
C HIS A 290 -6.06 -4.55 22.49
N GLY A 291 -5.43 -5.65 22.92
CA GLY A 291 -5.85 -6.38 24.13
C GLY A 291 -7.13 -7.20 24.00
N LEU A 292 -7.67 -7.38 22.80
CA LEU A 292 -8.91 -8.16 22.56
C LEU A 292 -8.84 -9.61 23.09
N CYS A 293 -7.64 -10.17 23.23
CA CYS A 293 -7.37 -11.53 23.66
C CYS A 293 -6.49 -11.59 24.94
N GLY A 294 -6.36 -10.47 25.66
CA GLY A 294 -5.39 -10.34 26.75
C GLY A 294 -3.96 -10.58 26.24
N LEU A 295 -3.31 -11.60 26.80
CA LEU A 295 -1.95 -12.03 26.44
C LEU A 295 -1.90 -12.93 25.19
N HIS A 296 -3.05 -13.43 24.74
CA HIS A 296 -3.12 -14.41 23.67
C HIS A 296 -3.18 -13.78 22.28
N GLN A 297 -2.82 -14.57 21.26
CA GLN A 297 -2.83 -14.09 19.87
C GLN A 297 -4.27 -13.92 19.37
N CYS A 298 -4.54 -12.77 18.76
CA CYS A 298 -5.83 -12.45 18.13
C CYS A 298 -5.78 -12.72 16.62
N TYR A 299 -6.84 -13.33 16.08
CA TYR A 299 -7.02 -13.44 14.63
C TYR A 299 -8.45 -13.08 14.19
N ARG A 300 -8.58 -12.58 12.95
CA ARG A 300 -9.88 -12.27 12.34
C ARG A 300 -10.68 -13.56 12.15
N ASN A 301 -11.91 -13.59 12.65
CA ASN A 301 -12.82 -14.71 12.46
C ASN A 301 -14.16 -14.23 11.84
N PRO A 302 -14.34 -14.38 10.53
CA PRO A 302 -15.57 -13.97 9.84
C PRO A 302 -16.82 -14.77 10.24
N LYS A 303 -16.64 -15.96 10.82
CA LYS A 303 -17.73 -16.82 11.29
C LYS A 303 -18.30 -16.34 12.62
N ASN A 304 -17.49 -15.67 13.45
CA ASN A 304 -17.98 -15.02 14.66
C ASN A 304 -18.73 -13.72 14.29
N ARG A 305 -20.05 -13.81 14.14
CA ARG A 305 -20.90 -12.66 13.75
C ARG A 305 -21.04 -11.59 14.83
N ILE A 306 -20.66 -11.88 16.08
CA ILE A 306 -20.85 -11.00 17.24
C ILE A 306 -19.60 -10.14 17.50
N LYS A 307 -18.41 -10.74 17.34
CA LYS A 307 -17.13 -10.05 17.58
C LYS A 307 -16.23 -9.94 16.36
N GLY A 308 -16.36 -10.84 15.38
CA GLY A 308 -15.55 -10.82 14.16
C GLY A 308 -14.07 -11.23 14.35
N TYR A 309 -13.71 -11.70 15.54
CA TYR A 309 -12.38 -12.20 15.89
C TYR A 309 -12.50 -13.41 16.82
N SER A 310 -11.39 -14.13 16.96
CA SER A 310 -11.20 -15.20 17.93
C SER A 310 -9.76 -15.15 18.46
N CYS A 311 -9.54 -15.77 19.61
CA CYS A 311 -8.23 -15.86 20.25
C CYS A 311 -7.66 -17.27 20.08
N VAL A 312 -6.35 -17.35 19.89
CA VAL A 312 -5.62 -18.62 19.88
C VAL A 312 -5.33 -18.98 21.34
N CYS A 313 -6.02 -19.99 21.84
CA CYS A 313 -5.91 -20.43 23.22
C CYS A 313 -4.83 -21.51 23.36
N PRO A 314 -3.94 -21.41 24.36
CA PRO A 314 -2.93 -22.42 24.62
C PRO A 314 -3.58 -23.75 25.05
N PRO A 315 -2.85 -24.87 24.98
CA PRO A 315 -3.31 -26.14 25.54
C PRO A 315 -3.77 -26.00 27.00
N GLY A 316 -4.78 -26.79 27.39
CA GLY A 316 -5.49 -26.68 28.68
C GLY A 316 -6.45 -25.47 28.78
N THR A 317 -6.60 -24.67 27.71
CA THR A 317 -7.59 -23.58 27.68
C THR A 317 -8.46 -23.64 26.43
N ARG A 318 -9.66 -23.05 26.52
CA ARG A 318 -10.55 -22.86 25.37
C ARG A 318 -11.09 -21.45 25.31
N SER A 319 -11.63 -21.09 24.16
CA SER A 319 -12.43 -19.87 24.04
C SER A 319 -13.69 -20.00 24.91
N SER A 320 -13.99 -19.00 25.74
CA SER A 320 -15.13 -19.06 26.64
C SER A 320 -16.47 -18.96 25.90
N SER A 321 -16.57 -18.11 24.87
CA SER A 321 -17.76 -18.01 24.00
C SER A 321 -17.47 -17.21 22.73
N HIS A 322 -18.42 -17.20 21.77
CA HIS A 322 -18.34 -16.29 20.63
C HIS A 322 -18.59 -14.83 21.03
N GLU A 323 -19.44 -14.58 22.03
CA GLU A 323 -19.74 -13.26 22.59
C GLU A 323 -18.58 -12.67 23.39
N SER A 324 -17.75 -13.52 23.99
CA SER A 324 -16.57 -13.14 24.76
C SER A 324 -15.44 -14.12 24.46
N PRO A 325 -14.69 -13.97 23.36
CA PRO A 325 -13.73 -14.98 22.93
C PRO A 325 -12.42 -14.95 23.72
N GLN A 326 -12.45 -14.88 25.05
CA GLN A 326 -11.25 -14.99 25.91
C GLN A 326 -10.87 -16.45 26.14
N CYS A 327 -9.59 -16.70 26.41
CA CYS A 327 -9.12 -18.02 26.80
C CYS A 327 -9.37 -18.24 28.30
N VAL A 328 -10.03 -19.35 28.62
CA VAL A 328 -10.35 -19.79 29.98
C VAL A 328 -9.87 -21.21 30.20
N ASN A 329 -9.52 -21.55 31.45
CA ASN A 329 -9.10 -22.90 31.83
C ASN A 329 -10.16 -23.94 31.45
N ILE A 330 -9.71 -25.08 30.95
CA ILE A 330 -10.50 -26.30 30.78
C ILE A 330 -10.20 -27.16 32.00
N ASN A 331 -11.21 -27.77 32.60
CA ASN A 331 -10.93 -28.78 33.62
C ASN A 331 -10.70 -30.13 32.94
N GLU A 332 -9.44 -30.56 32.80
CA GLU A 332 -9.14 -31.81 32.08
C GLU A 332 -9.77 -33.03 32.75
N CYS A 333 -9.94 -33.01 34.07
CA CYS A 333 -10.55 -34.10 34.82
C CYS A 333 -12.03 -34.30 34.51
N ASN A 334 -12.72 -33.23 34.13
CA ASN A 334 -14.14 -33.23 33.83
C ASN A 334 -14.42 -33.25 32.33
N GLU A 335 -13.56 -32.60 31.54
CA GLU A 335 -13.80 -32.36 30.10
C GLU A 335 -13.11 -33.40 29.20
N VAL A 336 -12.07 -34.10 29.67
CA VAL A 336 -11.41 -35.20 28.93
C VAL A 336 -11.96 -36.54 29.42
N VAL A 337 -12.31 -37.43 28.48
CA VAL A 337 -12.80 -38.77 28.83
C VAL A 337 -11.63 -39.63 29.33
N THR A 338 -11.73 -40.13 30.55
CA THR A 338 -10.73 -41.00 31.21
C THR A 338 -9.29 -40.47 31.10
N PRO A 339 -8.99 -39.30 31.69
CA PRO A 339 -7.69 -38.63 31.54
C PRO A 339 -6.55 -39.38 32.25
N CYS A 340 -6.88 -40.25 33.22
CA CYS A 340 -5.92 -41.07 33.94
C CYS A 340 -6.28 -42.56 33.82
N LEU A 341 -5.26 -43.40 33.59
CA LEU A 341 -5.40 -44.86 33.51
C LEU A 341 -4.75 -45.53 34.74
N ASN A 342 -5.01 -46.83 34.93
CA ASN A 342 -4.37 -47.67 35.95
C ASN A 342 -4.52 -47.16 37.41
N GLY A 343 -5.66 -46.56 37.75
CA GLY A 343 -5.93 -46.06 39.10
C GLY A 343 -5.29 -44.71 39.42
N GLY A 344 -4.84 -43.96 38.42
CA GLY A 344 -4.34 -42.59 38.61
C GLY A 344 -5.43 -41.62 39.06
N THR A 345 -5.08 -40.67 39.93
CA THR A 345 -5.94 -39.58 40.38
C THR A 345 -5.74 -38.36 39.48
N CYS A 346 -6.81 -37.83 38.90
CA CYS A 346 -6.74 -36.62 38.08
C CYS A 346 -6.71 -35.35 38.95
N VAL A 347 -5.88 -34.39 38.54
CA VAL A 347 -5.81 -33.03 39.10
C VAL A 347 -5.84 -32.04 37.94
N ASP A 348 -6.78 -31.10 37.99
CA ASP A 348 -6.91 -29.99 37.04
C ASP A 348 -5.69 -29.07 37.14
N ARG A 349 -5.07 -28.74 36.01
CA ARG A 349 -3.89 -27.86 35.97
C ARG A 349 -4.27 -26.54 35.32
N ASP A 350 -4.59 -25.54 36.13
CA ASP A 350 -4.90 -24.20 35.61
C ASP A 350 -3.62 -23.50 35.10
N PRO A 351 -3.49 -23.25 33.78
CA PRO A 351 -2.32 -22.57 33.22
C PRO A 351 -2.24 -21.08 33.57
N SER A 352 -3.29 -20.50 34.17
CA SER A 352 -3.30 -19.12 34.68
C SER A 352 -2.93 -19.01 36.16
N ASP A 353 -2.85 -20.13 36.88
CA ASP A 353 -2.48 -20.16 38.29
C ASP A 353 -0.96 -20.14 38.46
N THR A 354 -0.43 -18.97 38.79
CA THR A 354 1.01 -18.76 39.03
C THR A 354 1.48 -19.27 40.40
N THR A 355 0.59 -19.75 41.27
CA THR A 355 1.00 -20.31 42.58
C THR A 355 1.72 -21.65 42.47
N ALA A 356 1.53 -22.39 41.37
CA ALA A 356 2.23 -23.65 41.08
C ALA A 356 3.71 -23.48 40.66
N LEU A 357 4.17 -22.26 40.34
CA LEU A 357 5.56 -21.98 39.91
C LEU A 357 6.60 -22.05 41.06
N THR A 358 6.20 -22.47 42.26
CA THR A 358 7.10 -22.53 43.43
C THR A 358 7.60 -23.93 43.79
N GLN A 359 7.15 -24.97 43.10
CA GLN A 359 7.74 -26.31 43.25
C GLN A 359 8.70 -26.59 42.10
N ALA A 360 10.00 -26.51 42.41
CA ALA A 360 11.05 -27.03 41.56
C ALA A 360 10.75 -28.51 41.22
N ASP A 361 10.93 -28.87 39.95
CA ASP A 361 10.89 -30.23 39.40
C ASP A 361 9.54 -30.81 38.91
N GLN A 362 8.50 -30.01 38.64
CA GLN A 362 7.37 -30.49 37.83
C GLN A 362 7.42 -29.96 36.39
N PRO A 363 7.30 -30.85 35.36
CA PRO A 363 7.28 -30.42 33.97
C PRO A 363 6.06 -29.52 33.72
N VAL A 364 6.35 -28.34 33.18
CA VAL A 364 5.38 -27.36 32.72
C VAL A 364 5.02 -27.72 31.28
N GLY A 365 3.81 -28.24 31.10
CA GLY A 365 3.25 -28.50 29.78
C GLY A 365 2.66 -29.88 29.62
N TYR A 366 1.62 -29.91 28.80
CA TYR A 366 0.94 -31.07 28.26
C TYR A 366 1.81 -31.64 27.13
N GLU A 367 2.29 -32.88 27.29
CA GLU A 367 2.67 -33.73 26.15
C GLU A 367 1.46 -34.56 25.72
#